data_AF-A0A7C1V4C7-F1
#
_entry.id   AF-A0A7C1V4C7-F1
#
_cell.length_a   1.000
_cell.length_b   1.000
_cell.length_c   1.000
_cell.angle_alpha   90.00
_cell.angle_beta   90.00
_cell.angle_gamma   90.00
#
_symmetry.space_group_name_H-M   'P 1'
#
loop_
_entity.id
_entity.type
_entity.pdbx_description
1 polymer ?
#
loop_
_entity_poly.entity_id
_entity_poly.type
_entity_poly.pdbx_seq_one_letter_code
_entity_poly.pdbx_strand_id
1 'polypeptide(L)'
;MNEIKIFGARIHNLKNIDVNIPKNKIILITGVSGSGKSSLAFDILFDEGKNRYLQSIGFPPKLEDEKPFDLIEGLSPTVAVEQRTTRVFNPRSTIGTKTGIYGLLRMFYAIEGVLICPICKIPVDHNLECESCGMIVERKQIKHFSFNEPSGNPF
;
A
#
# COMPACT_ATOMS: atom_id res chain seq x y z
N MET A 1 -1.23 -27.33 10.38
CA MET A 1 -0.34 -26.76 11.42
C MET A 1 -1.00 -25.49 11.95
N ASN A 2 -1.50 -25.50 13.19
CA ASN A 2 -2.38 -24.44 13.73
C ASN A 2 -1.63 -23.37 14.54
N GLU A 3 -0.30 -23.40 14.52
CA GLU A 3 0.57 -22.55 15.32
C GLU A 3 1.74 -22.08 14.46
N ILE A 4 2.32 -20.93 14.83
CA ILE A 4 3.61 -20.45 14.38
C ILE A 4 4.58 -20.76 15.51
N LYS A 5 5.65 -21.51 15.22
CA LYS A 5 6.67 -21.85 16.20
C LYS A 5 7.95 -21.13 15.87
N ILE A 6 8.56 -20.49 16.86
CA ILE A 6 9.80 -19.74 16.74
C ILE A 6 10.75 -20.34 17.76
N PHE A 7 11.94 -20.74 17.31
CA PHE A 7 12.99 -21.28 18.16
C PHE A 7 14.23 -20.39 18.09
N GLY A 8 14.80 -20.11 19.25
CA GLY A 8 16.06 -19.39 19.40
C GLY A 8 16.04 -17.94 18.91
N ALA A 9 14.92 -17.23 19.03
CA ALA A 9 14.81 -15.84 18.59
C ALA A 9 15.80 -14.93 19.35
N ARG A 10 16.70 -14.30 18.59
CA ARG A 10 17.83 -13.49 19.06
C ARG A 10 18.06 -12.30 18.13
N ILE A 11 17.47 -11.17 18.48
CA ILE A 11 17.81 -9.89 17.87
C ILE A 11 17.58 -8.79 18.90
N HIS A 12 18.49 -7.81 18.93
CA HIS A 12 18.49 -6.74 19.91
C HIS A 12 18.39 -7.27 21.35
N ASN A 13 17.26 -7.06 22.02
CA ASN A 13 17.05 -7.43 23.43
C ASN A 13 16.48 -8.85 23.62
N LEU A 14 16.21 -9.59 22.55
CA LEU A 14 15.73 -10.97 22.65
C LEU A 14 16.87 -11.91 23.06
N LYS A 15 16.65 -12.67 24.13
CA LYS A 15 17.66 -13.54 24.76
C LYS A 15 17.44 -15.00 24.39
N ASN A 16 17.51 -15.32 23.10
CA ASN A 16 17.36 -16.69 22.57
C ASN A 16 16.06 -17.37 23.06
N ILE A 17 14.92 -16.74 22.74
CA ILE A 17 13.61 -17.17 23.26
C ILE A 17 12.89 -18.11 22.27
N ASP A 18 12.12 -19.03 22.84
CA ASP A 18 11.20 -19.88 22.08
C ASP A 18 9.76 -19.40 22.29
N VAL A 19 9.00 -19.30 21.21
CA VAL A 19 7.63 -18.78 21.24
C VAL A 19 6.72 -19.59 20.33
N ASN A 20 5.58 -20.01 20.87
CA ASN A 20 4.48 -20.61 20.11
C ASN A 20 3.31 -19.62 20.02
N ILE A 21 2.90 -19.27 18.81
CA ILE A 21 1.83 -18.32 18.54
C ILE A 21 0.67 -19.05 17.84
N PRO A 22 -0.54 -19.11 18.44
CA PRO A 22 -1.67 -19.76 17.80
C PRO A 22 -2.18 -18.94 16.61
N LYS A 23 -2.46 -19.61 15.49
CA LYS A 23 -3.01 -18.99 14.28
C LYS A 23 -4.50 -18.66 14.44
N ASN A 24 -5.00 -17.81 13.54
CA ASN A 24 -6.41 -17.42 13.44
C ASN A 24 -6.98 -16.80 14.73
N LYS A 25 -6.11 -16.09 15.45
CA LYS A 25 -6.46 -15.36 16.68
C LYS A 25 -5.87 -13.95 16.61
N ILE A 26 -6.50 -13.04 17.35
CA ILE A 26 -5.91 -11.73 17.64
C ILE A 26 -4.90 -11.93 18.77
N ILE A 27 -3.62 -11.71 18.46
CA ILE A 27 -2.52 -11.89 19.41
C ILE A 27 -1.98 -10.52 19.80
N LEU A 28 -1.84 -10.30 21.09
CA LEU A 28 -1.25 -9.08 21.63
C LEU A 28 0.11 -9.40 22.26
N ILE A 29 1.17 -8.74 21.79
CA ILE A 29 2.50 -8.82 22.38
C ILE A 29 2.67 -7.60 23.30
N THR A 30 2.75 -7.85 24.61
CA THR A 30 2.83 -6.79 25.64
C THR A 30 4.16 -6.85 26.40
N GLY A 31 4.43 -5.83 27.21
CA GLY A 31 5.65 -5.71 28.01
C GLY A 31 6.24 -4.30 28.02
N VAL A 32 7.13 -4.05 28.97
CA VAL A 32 7.81 -2.75 29.17
C VAL A 32 8.57 -2.28 27.94
N SER A 33 8.80 -0.97 27.81
CA SER A 33 9.62 -0.44 26.71
C SER A 33 10.99 -1.13 26.64
N GLY A 34 11.46 -1.43 25.44
CA GLY A 34 12.72 -2.14 25.23
C GLY A 34 12.68 -3.66 25.48
N SER A 35 11.55 -4.28 25.86
CA SER A 35 11.49 -5.73 26.11
C SER A 35 11.64 -6.65 24.88
N GLY A 36 11.83 -6.08 23.67
CA GLY A 36 11.97 -6.87 22.44
C GLY A 36 10.67 -7.19 21.69
N LYS A 37 9.53 -6.55 22.04
CA LYS A 37 8.23 -6.76 21.35
C LYS A 37 8.31 -6.46 19.86
N SER A 38 8.80 -5.27 19.50
CA SER A 38 8.96 -4.84 18.12
C SER A 38 9.97 -5.71 17.38
N SER A 39 11.02 -6.15 18.09
CA SER A 39 12.01 -7.07 17.55
C SER A 39 11.43 -8.42 17.18
N LEU A 40 10.58 -8.99 18.03
CA LEU A 40 9.89 -10.23 17.72
C LEU A 40 8.88 -10.04 16.58
N ALA A 41 8.09 -8.97 16.62
CA ALA A 41 6.98 -8.74 15.68
C ALA A 41 7.44 -8.30 14.27
N PHE A 42 8.33 -7.31 14.20
CA PHE A 42 8.74 -6.68 12.94
C PHE A 42 10.05 -7.26 12.43
N ASP A 43 11.09 -7.27 13.25
CA ASP A 43 12.44 -7.63 12.79
C ASP A 43 12.58 -9.15 12.53
N ILE A 44 11.80 -9.98 13.23
CA ILE A 44 11.77 -11.44 13.04
C ILE A 44 10.55 -11.87 12.22
N LEU A 45 9.34 -11.76 12.79
CA LEU A 45 8.14 -12.36 12.19
C LEU A 45 7.77 -11.72 10.85
N PHE A 46 7.64 -10.39 10.81
CA PHE A 46 7.30 -9.70 9.57
C PHE A 46 8.38 -9.89 8.51
N ASP A 47 9.64 -9.66 8.86
CA ASP A 47 10.74 -9.70 7.90
C ASP A 47 10.97 -11.10 7.32
N GLU A 48 10.90 -12.16 8.14
CA GLU A 48 11.00 -13.54 7.65
C GLU A 48 9.77 -13.94 6.81
N GLY A 49 8.56 -13.55 7.21
CA GLY A 49 7.35 -13.86 6.44
C GLY A 49 7.34 -13.19 5.07
N LYS A 50 7.83 -11.95 5.00
CA LYS A 50 8.06 -11.22 3.75
C LYS A 50 9.14 -11.89 2.91
N ASN A 51 10.27 -12.27 3.50
CA ASN A 51 11.38 -12.93 2.82
C ASN A 51 10.94 -14.27 2.18
N ARG A 52 10.22 -15.11 2.93
CA ARG A 52 9.67 -16.38 2.41
C ARG A 52 8.71 -16.19 1.25
N TYR A 53 7.82 -15.20 1.35
CA TYR A 53 6.87 -14.88 0.29
C TYR A 53 7.58 -14.39 -0.99
N LEU A 54 8.58 -13.51 -0.84
CA LEU A 54 9.36 -13.03 -1.97
C LEU A 54 10.13 -14.16 -2.66
N GLN A 55 10.71 -15.08 -1.89
CA GLN A 55 11.37 -16.26 -2.43
C GLN A 55 10.39 -17.19 -3.18
N SER A 56 9.16 -17.36 -2.67
CA SER A 56 8.17 -18.21 -3.34
C SER A 56 7.69 -17.67 -4.68
N ILE A 57 7.90 -16.38 -4.97
CA ILE A 57 7.57 -15.74 -6.25
C ILE A 57 8.82 -15.44 -7.10
N GLY A 58 10.00 -15.96 -6.73
CA GLY A 58 11.21 -15.94 -7.55
C GLY A 58 12.18 -14.79 -7.27
N PHE A 59 12.00 -14.01 -6.20
CA PHE A 59 13.04 -13.06 -5.79
C PHE A 59 14.22 -13.79 -5.12
N PRO A 60 15.45 -13.31 -5.32
CA PRO A 60 16.61 -13.88 -4.67
C PRO A 60 16.48 -13.74 -3.14
N PRO A 61 16.99 -14.72 -2.37
CA PRO A 61 17.05 -14.60 -0.92
C PRO A 61 17.93 -13.41 -0.54
N LYS A 62 17.60 -12.75 0.57
CA LYS A 62 18.53 -11.79 1.18
C LYS A 62 19.83 -12.50 1.52
N LEU A 63 20.96 -11.89 1.15
CA LEU A 63 22.27 -12.25 1.64
C LEU A 63 22.43 -11.65 3.04
N GLU A 64 21.95 -12.36 4.06
CA GLU A 64 22.20 -12.02 5.47
C GLU A 64 23.15 -13.08 6.04
N ASP A 65 24.23 -12.63 6.69
CA ASP A 65 25.29 -13.53 7.19
C ASP A 65 24.80 -14.43 8.34
N GLU A 66 23.88 -13.94 9.18
CA GLU A 66 23.31 -14.70 10.30
C GLU A 66 21.81 -14.47 10.47
N LYS A 67 21.05 -15.56 10.61
CA LYS A 67 19.62 -15.49 10.94
C LYS A 67 19.43 -15.16 12.42
N PRO A 68 18.52 -14.23 12.79
CA PRO A 68 18.21 -13.90 14.18
C PRO A 68 17.34 -14.95 14.90
N PHE A 69 17.33 -16.20 14.43
CA PHE A 69 16.55 -17.31 14.97
C PHE A 69 17.14 -18.63 14.46
N ASP A 70 16.83 -19.73 15.14
CA ASP A 70 17.24 -21.07 14.71
C ASP A 70 16.25 -21.66 13.72
N LEU A 71 14.95 -21.61 14.04
CA LEU A 71 13.89 -22.16 13.22
C LEU A 71 12.60 -21.38 13.39
N ILE A 72 11.89 -21.16 12.28
CA ILE A 72 10.51 -20.69 12.30
C ILE A 72 9.65 -21.62 11.45
N GLU A 73 8.64 -22.21 12.05
CA GLU A 73 7.68 -23.10 11.38
C GLU A 73 6.29 -22.50 11.34
N GLY A 74 5.52 -22.86 10.31
CA GLY A 74 4.14 -22.45 10.19
C GLY A 74 3.94 -20.95 9.92
N LEU A 75 4.98 -20.16 9.64
CA LEU A 75 4.79 -18.74 9.31
C LEU A 75 4.09 -18.57 7.96
N SER A 76 3.01 -17.78 7.94
CA SER A 76 2.30 -17.37 6.71
C SER A 76 2.94 -16.10 6.14
N PRO A 77 2.65 -15.71 4.87
CA PRO A 77 2.98 -14.38 4.37
C PRO A 77 2.50 -13.28 5.31
N THR A 78 3.34 -12.29 5.56
CA THR A 78 3.12 -11.26 6.57
C THR A 78 2.94 -9.88 5.94
N VAL A 79 2.15 -9.05 6.60
CA VAL A 79 1.96 -7.63 6.27
C VAL A 79 2.13 -6.84 7.56
N ALA A 80 3.00 -5.83 7.55
CA ALA A 80 3.16 -4.90 8.64
C ALA A 80 2.33 -3.64 8.41
N VAL A 81 1.59 -3.24 9.44
CA VAL A 81 0.92 -1.93 9.50
C VAL A 81 1.58 -1.15 10.62
N GLU A 82 2.50 -0.27 10.24
CA GLU A 82 3.31 0.53 11.16
C GLU A 82 2.90 2.01 11.11
N GLN A 83 2.98 2.70 12.24
CA GLN A 83 2.95 4.15 12.24
C GLN A 83 4.33 4.68 11.85
N ARG A 84 4.60 4.82 10.55
CA ARG A 84 5.78 5.53 10.07
C ARG A 84 5.57 7.03 10.25
N THR A 85 6.26 7.61 11.22
CA THR A 85 6.15 9.03 11.59
C THR A 85 6.94 9.96 10.68
N THR A 86 7.79 9.42 9.78
CA THR A 86 8.40 10.17 8.68
C THR A 86 7.29 10.67 7.74
N ARG A 87 6.83 11.89 8.01
CA ARG A 87 5.91 12.64 7.15
C ARG A 87 6.62 12.93 5.82
N VAL A 88 6.61 11.96 4.91
CA VAL A 88 6.90 12.23 3.49
C VAL A 88 5.72 13.03 2.95
N PHE A 89 5.79 14.35 3.16
CA PHE A 89 4.77 15.29 2.73
C PHE A 89 5.00 15.57 1.25
N ASN A 90 4.42 14.76 0.38
CA ASN A 90 4.26 15.12 -1.02
C ASN A 90 2.92 15.88 -1.14
N PRO A 91 2.92 17.16 -1.55
CA PRO A 91 1.69 17.94 -1.67
C PRO A 91 0.70 17.37 -2.71
N ARG A 92 1.14 16.48 -3.62
CA ARG A 92 0.27 15.75 -4.56
C ARG A 92 -0.32 14.45 -3.98
N SER A 93 0.07 14.08 -2.76
CA SER A 93 -0.44 12.90 -2.05
C SER A 93 -1.64 13.26 -1.18
N THR A 94 -2.83 12.89 -1.62
CA THR A 94 -4.10 13.06 -0.89
C THR A 94 -4.61 11.72 -0.37
N ILE A 95 -5.71 11.73 0.39
CA ILE A 95 -6.40 10.50 0.79
C ILE A 95 -6.82 9.70 -0.44
N GLY A 96 -7.32 10.38 -1.48
CA GLY A 96 -7.76 9.74 -2.72
C GLY A 96 -6.62 9.02 -3.44
N THR A 97 -5.41 9.60 -3.48
CA THR A 97 -4.27 8.95 -4.13
C THR A 97 -3.67 7.83 -3.28
N LYS A 98 -3.65 7.96 -1.95
CA LYS A 98 -3.16 6.91 -1.03
C LYS A 98 -4.07 5.68 -0.98
N THR A 99 -5.38 5.87 -1.09
CA THR A 99 -6.37 4.78 -1.07
C THR A 99 -6.62 4.16 -2.46
N GLY A 100 -6.10 4.77 -3.53
CA GLY A 100 -6.39 4.36 -4.91
C GLY A 100 -7.75 4.82 -5.44
N ILE A 101 -8.63 5.36 -4.59
CA ILE A 101 -9.96 5.86 -4.97
C ILE A 101 -9.87 6.90 -6.08
N TYR A 102 -8.86 7.77 -6.03
CA TYR A 102 -8.66 8.78 -7.07
C TYR A 102 -8.47 8.16 -8.45
N GLY A 103 -7.77 7.02 -8.56
CA GLY A 103 -7.62 6.30 -9.82
C GLY A 103 -8.96 5.82 -10.39
N LEU A 104 -9.83 5.30 -9.52
CA LEU A 104 -11.18 4.88 -9.90
C LEU A 104 -12.04 6.07 -10.35
N LEU A 105 -11.97 7.19 -9.63
CA LEU A 105 -12.67 8.42 -10.02
C LEU A 105 -12.21 8.92 -11.39
N ARG A 106 -10.90 8.94 -11.65
CA ARG A 106 -10.35 9.35 -12.96
C ARG A 106 -10.90 8.50 -14.11
N MET A 107 -11.02 7.20 -13.89
CA MET A 107 -11.61 6.29 -14.87
C MET A 107 -13.10 6.57 -15.06
N PHE A 108 -13.83 6.75 -13.95
CA PHE A 108 -15.25 7.08 -13.96
C PHE A 108 -15.54 8.38 -14.73
N TYR A 109 -14.84 9.47 -14.44
CA TYR A 109 -15.01 10.75 -15.13
C TYR A 109 -14.60 10.71 -16.61
N ALA A 110 -13.61 9.91 -16.98
CA ALA A 110 -13.22 9.75 -18.39
C ALA A 110 -14.29 8.99 -19.21
N ILE A 111 -14.97 8.02 -18.58
CA ILE A 111 -15.98 7.18 -19.24
C ILE A 111 -17.34 7.86 -19.23
N GLU A 112 -17.83 8.26 -18.06
CA GLU A 112 -19.22 8.72 -17.83
C GLU A 112 -19.35 10.25 -17.63
N GLY A 113 -18.23 10.99 -17.67
CA GLY A 113 -18.26 12.43 -17.47
C GLY A 113 -19.02 13.17 -18.56
N VAL A 114 -20.00 13.98 -18.15
CA VAL A 114 -20.70 14.92 -19.05
C VAL A 114 -19.76 16.08 -19.37
N LEU A 115 -19.51 16.31 -20.66
CA LEU A 115 -18.70 17.43 -21.12
C LEU A 115 -19.54 18.71 -21.06
N ILE A 116 -18.95 19.79 -20.54
CA ILE A 116 -19.58 21.11 -20.43
C ILE A 116 -18.78 22.09 -21.29
N CYS A 117 -19.48 22.90 -22.09
CA CYS A 117 -18.85 23.96 -22.86
C CYS A 117 -18.21 24.99 -21.90
N PRO A 118 -16.90 25.30 -22.03
CA PRO A 118 -16.22 26.20 -21.10
C PRO A 118 -16.72 27.65 -21.22
N ILE A 119 -17.30 28.03 -22.36
CA ILE A 119 -17.87 29.36 -22.62
C ILE A 119 -19.33 29.42 -22.16
N CYS A 120 -20.20 28.58 -22.73
CA CYS A 120 -21.65 28.66 -22.51
C CYS A 120 -22.13 27.94 -21.24
N LYS A 121 -21.30 27.10 -20.61
CA LYS A 121 -21.62 26.31 -19.40
C LYS A 121 -22.82 25.34 -19.55
N ILE A 122 -23.15 24.95 -20.78
CA ILE A 122 -24.16 23.94 -21.08
C ILE A 122 -23.52 22.59 -21.44
N PRO A 123 -24.24 21.46 -21.29
CA PRO A 123 -23.78 20.16 -21.76
C PRO A 123 -23.46 20.16 -23.26
N VAL A 124 -22.39 19.48 -23.63
CA VAL A 124 -21.99 19.25 -25.03
C VAL A 124 -22.53 17.88 -25.46
N ASP A 125 -22.99 17.80 -26.70
CA ASP A 125 -23.53 16.58 -27.29
C ASP A 125 -22.42 15.57 -27.63
N HIS A 126 -22.81 14.44 -28.24
CA HIS A 126 -21.87 13.39 -28.65
C HIS A 126 -20.96 13.78 -29.82
N ASN A 127 -21.30 14.84 -30.57
CA ASN A 127 -20.50 15.35 -31.68
C ASN A 127 -19.37 16.27 -31.19
N LEU A 128 -19.27 16.47 -29.88
CA LEU A 128 -18.23 17.28 -29.25
C LEU A 128 -18.34 18.76 -29.63
N GLU A 129 -19.49 19.24 -30.10
CA GLU A 129 -19.70 20.62 -30.50
C GLU A 129 -20.80 21.28 -29.66
N CYS A 130 -20.53 22.48 -29.16
CA CYS A 130 -21.53 23.24 -28.40
C CYS A 130 -22.57 23.86 -29.33
N GLU A 131 -23.83 23.45 -29.19
CA GLU A 131 -24.95 23.97 -30.02
C GLU A 131 -25.13 25.50 -29.96
N SER A 132 -24.74 26.13 -28.85
CA SER A 132 -24.93 27.57 -28.66
C SER A 132 -23.85 28.44 -29.30
N CYS A 133 -22.61 27.96 -29.39
CA CYS A 133 -21.47 28.80 -29.82
C CYS A 133 -20.53 28.13 -30.82
N GLY A 134 -20.82 26.89 -31.26
CA GLY A 134 -19.99 26.13 -32.20
C GLY A 134 -18.64 25.69 -31.64
N MET A 135 -18.42 25.80 -30.32
CA MET A 135 -17.15 25.42 -29.72
C MET A 135 -16.99 23.90 -29.69
N ILE A 136 -15.91 23.41 -30.31
CA ILE A 136 -15.53 22.00 -30.28
C ILE A 136 -14.76 21.69 -28.98
N VAL A 137 -15.16 20.64 -28.26
CA VAL A 137 -14.61 20.23 -26.96
C VAL A 137 -14.02 18.82 -27.05
N GLU A 138 -12.78 18.62 -26.62
CA GLU A 138 -12.17 17.29 -26.66
C GLU A 138 -12.61 16.41 -25.48
N ARG A 139 -12.91 15.14 -25.75
CA ARG A 139 -13.16 14.15 -24.70
C ARG A 139 -11.89 13.87 -23.90
N LYS A 140 -11.94 14.10 -22.59
CA LYS A 140 -10.78 13.93 -21.70
C LYS A 140 -10.52 12.45 -21.41
N GLN A 141 -9.33 11.98 -21.79
CA GLN A 141 -8.77 10.71 -21.35
C GLN A 141 -8.41 10.70 -19.85
N ILE A 142 -8.28 9.51 -19.25
CA ILE A 142 -7.94 9.28 -17.83
C ILE A 142 -6.73 10.10 -17.37
N LYS A 143 -5.75 10.28 -18.25
CA LYS A 143 -4.51 11.02 -18.00
C LYS A 143 -4.74 12.50 -17.65
N HIS A 144 -5.75 13.13 -18.26
CA HIS A 144 -6.12 14.53 -18.04
C HIS A 144 -6.74 14.80 -16.66
N PHE A 145 -7.11 13.74 -15.93
CA PHE A 145 -7.58 13.83 -14.55
C PHE A 145 -6.46 13.52 -13.56
N SER A 146 -5.18 13.59 -13.95
CA SER A 146 -4.03 13.29 -13.07
C SER A 146 -3.34 14.56 -12.58
N PHE A 147 -3.12 14.71 -11.27
CA PHE A 147 -2.28 15.79 -10.72
C PHE A 147 -0.79 15.69 -11.13
N ASN A 148 -0.37 14.55 -11.65
CA ASN A 148 1.00 14.29 -12.06
C ASN A 148 1.24 14.47 -13.56
N GLU A 149 0.20 14.77 -14.35
CA GLU A 149 0.36 15.12 -15.76
C GLU A 149 0.40 16.64 -15.95
N PRO A 150 1.28 17.17 -16.82
CA PRO A 150 1.24 18.57 -17.23
C PRO A 150 -0.09 18.98 -17.90
N SER A 151 -0.71 18.04 -18.62
CA SER A 151 -2.03 18.15 -19.24
C SER A 151 -3.18 17.81 -18.29
N GLY A 152 -2.86 17.46 -17.05
CA GLY A 152 -3.84 17.17 -16.02
C GLY A 152 -4.44 18.45 -15.48
N ASN A 153 -5.73 18.67 -15.70
CA ASN A 153 -6.43 19.80 -15.11
C ASN A 153 -7.23 19.31 -13.91
N PRO A 154 -7.02 19.84 -12.68
CA PRO A 154 -7.77 19.40 -11.52
C PRO A 154 -9.27 19.59 -11.72
N PHE A 155 -9.67 20.73 -12.29
CA PHE A 155 -11.05 21.13 -12.60
C PHE A 155 -11.00 22.26 -13.63
#